data_AF-A0A352UNK5-F1
#
_entry.id   AF-A0A352UNK5-F1
#
_cell.length_a   1.000
_cell.length_b   1.000
_cell.length_c   1.000
_cell.angle_alpha   90.00
_cell.angle_beta   90.00
_cell.angle_gamma   90.00
#
_symmetry.space_group_name_H-M   'P 1'
#
loop_
_entity.id
_entity.type
_entity.pdbx_description
1 polymer ?
#
loop_
_entity_poly.entity_id
_entity_poly.type
_entity_poly.pdbx_seq_one_letter_code
_entity_poly.pdbx_strand_id
1 'polypeptide(L)'
;MLNSKLLQLLMTGILETLYMTLGSTALAYLLGLPLGVILYVTSAGGIRPNRTVNSVLGFIVNFLRSVPFIVLLIAIIPFTRAIVGTTIGSTATIVPLVVA
;
A
#
# COMPACT_ATOMS: atom_id res chain seq x y z
N MET A 1 3.01 -31.97 21.19
CA MET A 1 3.16 -31.61 19.75
C MET A 1 2.95 -30.12 19.46
N LEU A 2 2.50 -29.29 20.43
CA LEU A 2 2.71 -27.83 20.41
C LEU A 2 3.62 -27.49 21.60
N ASN A 3 4.81 -26.95 21.34
CA ASN A 3 5.71 -26.49 22.40
C ASN A 3 5.56 -24.97 22.59
N SER A 4 5.88 -24.46 23.77
CA SER A 4 5.80 -23.04 24.15
C SER A 4 6.45 -22.11 23.11
N LYS A 5 7.56 -22.55 22.50
CA LYS A 5 8.25 -21.81 21.44
C LYS A 5 7.41 -21.62 20.17
N LEU A 6 6.63 -22.63 19.78
CA LEU A 6 5.77 -22.54 18.60
C LEU A 6 4.57 -21.61 18.87
N LEU A 7 3.97 -21.69 20.06
CA LEU A 7 2.92 -20.76 20.50
C LEU A 7 3.42 -19.30 20.50
N GLN A 8 4.65 -19.05 20.97
CA GLN A 8 5.25 -17.72 20.91
C GLN A 8 5.43 -17.23 19.47
N LEU A 9 5.93 -18.06 18.56
CA LEU A 9 6.10 -17.67 17.15
C LEU A 9 4.77 -17.34 16.47
N LEU A 10 3.72 -18.12 16.75
CA LEU A 10 2.38 -17.82 16.23
C LEU A 10 1.85 -16.51 16.78
N MET A 11 2.01 -16.25 18.08
CA MET A 11 1.58 -14.99 18.69
C MET A 11 2.31 -13.79 18.07
N THR A 12 3.63 -13.88 17.90
CA THR A 12 4.42 -12.85 17.22
C THR A 12 3.95 -12.64 15.78
N GLY A 13 3.74 -13.70 15.01
CA GLY A 13 3.27 -13.60 13.62
C GLY A 13 1.89 -12.96 13.49
N ILE A 14 0.98 -13.21 14.43
CA ILE A 14 -0.32 -12.54 14.49
C ILE A 14 -0.14 -11.04 14.72
N LEU A 15 0.72 -10.66 15.67
CA LEU A 15 1.00 -9.25 15.96
C LEU A 15 1.66 -8.54 14.78
N GLU A 16 2.61 -9.19 14.10
CA GLU A 16 3.24 -8.66 12.89
C GLU A 16 2.22 -8.46 11.77
N THR A 17 1.30 -9.42 11.59
CA THR A 17 0.23 -9.31 10.59
C THR A 17 -0.69 -8.14 10.91
N LEU A 18 -1.15 -8.02 12.16
CA LEU A 18 -1.97 -6.89 12.61
C LEU A 18 -1.26 -5.56 12.40
N TYR A 19 0.02 -5.48 12.76
CA TYR A 19 0.84 -4.28 12.56
C TYR A 19 0.93 -3.90 11.07
N MET A 20 1.24 -4.86 10.20
CA MET A 20 1.33 -4.63 8.75
C MET A 20 -0.03 -4.19 8.20
N THR A 21 -1.11 -4.93 8.49
CA THR A 21 -2.44 -4.66 7.94
C THR A 21 -2.99 -3.33 8.43
N LEU A 22 -2.96 -3.05 9.74
CA LEU A 22 -3.51 -1.80 10.27
C LEU A 22 -2.65 -0.60 9.87
N GLY A 23 -1.33 -0.74 9.95
CA GLY A 23 -0.39 0.32 9.56
C GLY A 23 -0.49 0.66 8.08
N SER A 24 -0.49 -0.35 7.20
CA SER A 24 -0.63 -0.12 5.76
C SER A 24 -2.00 0.43 5.41
N THR A 25 -3.07 -0.09 6.00
CA THR A 25 -4.44 0.40 5.74
C THR A 25 -4.57 1.87 6.13
N ALA A 26 -4.10 2.26 7.32
CA ALA A 26 -4.18 3.65 7.76
C ALA A 26 -3.43 4.60 6.82
N LEU A 27 -2.21 4.25 6.41
CA LEU A 27 -1.42 5.05 5.49
C LEU A 27 -2.00 5.06 4.07
N ALA A 28 -2.50 3.93 3.58
CA ALA A 28 -3.16 3.82 2.28
C ALA A 28 -4.44 4.65 2.25
N TYR A 29 -5.23 4.68 3.33
CA TYR A 29 -6.40 5.56 3.43
C TYR A 29 -5.99 7.04 3.45
N LEU A 30 -4.94 7.40 4.18
CA LEU A 30 -4.48 8.78 4.27
C LEU A 30 -4.09 9.36 2.89
N LEU A 31 -3.50 8.54 2.02
CA LEU A 31 -3.06 8.97 0.69
C LEU A 31 -4.11 8.69 -0.40
N GLY A 32 -4.72 7.51 -0.37
CA GLY A 32 -5.66 7.02 -1.37
C GLY A 32 -7.02 7.71 -1.32
N LEU A 33 -7.50 8.11 -0.13
CA LEU A 33 -8.78 8.81 -0.01
C LEU A 33 -8.73 10.19 -0.68
N PRO A 34 -7.74 11.08 -0.43
CA PRO A 34 -7.60 12.33 -1.18
C PRO A 34 -7.49 12.11 -2.69
N LEU A 35 -6.70 11.12 -3.13
CA LEU A 35 -6.54 10.77 -4.54
C LEU A 35 -7.87 10.35 -5.19
N GLY A 36 -8.64 9.50 -4.49
CA GLY A 36 -9.96 9.05 -4.92
C GLY A 36 -10.96 10.21 -5.01
N VAL A 37 -10.95 11.12 -4.03
CA VAL A 37 -11.78 12.33 -4.06
C VAL A 37 -11.42 13.23 -5.24
N ILE A 38 -10.12 13.45 -5.49
CA ILE A 38 -9.66 14.25 -6.64
C ILE A 38 -10.13 13.63 -7.96
N LEU A 39 -9.97 12.30 -8.11
CA LEU A 39 -10.46 11.59 -9.30
C LEU A 39 -11.98 11.72 -9.47
N TYR A 40 -12.75 11.60 -8.39
CA TYR A 40 -14.20 11.78 -8.45
C TYR A 40 -14.60 13.20 -8.85
N VAL A 41 -14.02 14.21 -8.18
CA VAL A 41 -14.30 15.63 -8.43
C VAL A 41 -13.93 16.07 -9.85
N THR A 42 -12.84 15.52 -10.40
CA THR A 42 -12.34 15.87 -11.74
C THR A 42 -12.97 15.06 -12.88
N SER A 43 -13.84 14.11 -12.56
CA SER A 43 -14.57 13.31 -13.56
C SER A 43 -15.50 14.18 -14.42
N ALA A 44 -15.93 13.66 -15.57
CA ALA A 44 -16.76 14.41 -16.52
C ALA A 44 -18.10 14.90 -15.93
N GLY A 45 -18.66 14.18 -14.96
CA GLY A 45 -19.85 14.58 -14.19
C GLY A 45 -19.55 15.09 -12.78
N GLY A 46 -18.28 15.33 -12.46
CA GLY A 46 -17.82 15.78 -11.16
C GLY A 46 -18.01 17.27 -10.93
N ILE A 47 -17.73 17.72 -9.70
CA ILE A 47 -17.90 19.12 -9.27
C ILE A 47 -17.01 20.08 -10.08
N ARG A 48 -15.81 19.64 -10.48
CA ARG A 48 -14.87 20.45 -11.27
C ARG A 48 -14.20 19.59 -12.35
N PRO A 49 -14.87 19.34 -13.48
CA PRO A 49 -14.37 18.46 -14.53
C PRO A 49 -13.00 18.92 -15.04
N ASN A 50 -12.02 18.02 -15.02
CA ASN A 50 -10.69 18.27 -15.57
C ASN A 50 -10.17 16.98 -16.19
N ARG A 51 -10.36 16.86 -17.52
CA ARG A 51 -10.03 15.66 -18.27
C ARG A 51 -8.55 15.30 -18.17
N THR A 52 -7.65 16.28 -18.17
CA THR A 52 -6.20 16.04 -18.10
C THR A 52 -5.82 15.46 -16.75
N VAL A 53 -6.23 16.08 -15.64
CA VAL A 53 -5.93 15.59 -14.28
C VAL A 53 -6.55 14.21 -14.06
N ASN A 54 -7.81 14.05 -14.45
CA ASN A 54 -8.52 12.79 -14.29
C ASN A 54 -7.87 11.66 -15.09
N SER A 55 -7.47 11.92 -16.34
CA SER A 55 -6.86 10.91 -17.21
C SER A 55 -5.46 10.52 -16.76
N VAL A 56 -4.62 11.49 -16.35
CA VAL A 56 -3.25 11.21 -15.89
C VAL A 56 -3.27 10.45 -14.55
N LEU A 57 -4.00 10.96 -13.55
CA LEU A 57 -4.11 10.28 -12.26
C LEU A 57 -4.80 8.93 -12.41
N GLY A 58 -5.85 8.85 -13.24
CA GLY A 58 -6.56 7.61 -13.52
C GLY A 58 -5.65 6.58 -14.17
N PHE A 59 -4.81 6.97 -15.12
CA PHE A 59 -3.80 6.09 -15.71
C PHE A 59 -2.83 5.55 -14.67
N ILE A 60 -2.28 6.43 -13.82
CA ILE A 60 -1.33 6.02 -12.76
C ILE A 60 -1.99 5.04 -11.79
N VAL A 61 -3.19 5.36 -11.28
CA VAL A 61 -3.91 4.51 -10.33
C VAL A 61 -4.29 3.17 -10.94
N ASN A 62 -4.76 3.16 -12.19
CA ASN A 62 -5.11 1.92 -12.88
C ASN A 62 -3.87 1.07 -13.19
N PHE A 63 -2.74 1.71 -13.53
CA PHE A 63 -1.46 1.02 -13.73
C PHE A 63 -1.02 0.35 -12.43
N LEU A 64 -0.92 1.09 -11.32
CA LEU A 64 -0.53 0.54 -10.02
C LEU A 64 -1.42 -0.61 -9.58
N ARG A 65 -2.75 -0.48 -9.73
CA ARG A 65 -3.72 -1.53 -9.38
C ARG A 65 -3.58 -2.79 -10.25
N SER A 66 -3.14 -2.65 -11.50
CA SER A 66 -2.99 -3.77 -12.42
C SER A 66 -1.72 -4.59 -12.19
N VAL A 67 -0.71 -4.02 -11.51
CA VAL A 67 0.56 -4.71 -11.24
C VAL A 67 0.34 -5.75 -10.11
N PRO A 68 0.68 -7.02 -10.32
CA PRO A 68 0.61 -8.03 -9.26
C PRO A 68 1.49 -7.63 -8.07
N PHE A 69 0.98 -7.80 -6.84
CA PHE A 69 1.67 -7.38 -5.61
C PHE A 69 3.11 -7.89 -5.52
N ILE A 70 3.35 -9.16 -5.88
CA ILE A 70 4.71 -9.76 -5.82
C ILE A 70 5.68 -9.03 -6.75
N VAL A 71 5.22 -8.63 -7.94
CA VAL A 71 6.03 -7.88 -8.91
C VAL A 71 6.31 -6.48 -8.38
N LEU A 72 5.29 -5.81 -7.85
CA LEU A 72 5.41 -4.48 -7.25
C LEU A 72 6.40 -4.48 -6.07
N LEU A 73 6.32 -5.48 -5.20
CA LEU A 73 7.19 -5.64 -4.04
C LEU A 73 8.66 -5.66 -4.46
N ILE A 74 9.01 -6.42 -5.50
CA ILE A 74 10.38 -6.49 -6.03
C ILE A 74 10.77 -5.16 -6.69
N ALA A 75 9.88 -4.55 -7.47
CA ALA A 75 10.12 -3.29 -8.15
C ALA A 75 10.37 -2.11 -7.19
N ILE A 76 9.74 -2.14 -6.01
CA ILE A 76 9.79 -1.07 -5.00
C ILE A 76 10.96 -1.26 -4.01
N ILE A 77 11.69 -2.38 -4.00
CA ILE A 77 12.86 -2.62 -3.11
C ILE A 77 13.80 -1.41 -2.96
N PRO A 78 14.30 -0.75 -4.03
CA PRO A 78 15.20 0.40 -3.87
C PRO A 78 14.53 1.57 -3.16
N PHE A 79 13.24 1.78 -3.40
CA PHE A 79 12.43 2.81 -2.75
C PHE A 79 12.14 2.47 -1.28
N THR A 80 11.79 1.22 -0.97
CA THR A 80 11.62 0.75 0.42
C THR A 80 12.89 0.96 1.23
N ARG A 81 14.06 0.60 0.66
CA ARG A 81 15.34 0.83 1.33
C ARG A 81 15.63 2.32 1.54
N ALA A 82 15.25 3.18 0.59
CA ALA A 82 15.44 4.63 0.73
C ALA A 82 14.59 5.22 1.88
N ILE A 83 13.38 4.70 2.12
CA ILE A 83 12.49 5.20 3.18
C ILE A 83 12.83 4.58 4.55
N VAL A 84 12.98 3.25 4.59
CA VAL A 84 13.02 2.48 5.85
C VAL A 84 14.44 2.06 6.22
N GLY A 85 15.40 2.14 5.28
CA GLY A 85 16.79 1.71 5.49
C GLY A 85 17.01 0.20 5.39
N THR A 86 15.95 -0.61 5.35
CA THR A 86 16.00 -2.07 5.23
C THR A 86 14.96 -2.58 4.22
N THR A 87 15.18 -3.79 3.73
CA THR A 87 14.30 -4.50 2.79
C THR A 87 13.64 -5.72 3.43
N ILE A 88 13.93 -6.00 4.71
CA ILE A 88 13.46 -7.17 5.44
C ILE A 88 12.77 -6.70 6.73
N GLY A 89 11.67 -7.36 7.08
CA GLY A 89 10.90 -7.11 8.30
C GLY A 89 9.52 -6.49 8.03
N SER A 90 8.67 -6.49 9.05
CA SER A 90 7.29 -6.03 8.96
C SER A 90 7.16 -4.57 8.50
N THR A 91 8.02 -3.67 9.00
CA THR A 91 8.04 -2.26 8.59
C THR A 91 8.42 -2.07 7.12
N ALA A 92 9.33 -2.90 6.59
CA ALA A 92 9.71 -2.83 5.18
C ALA A 92 8.57 -3.29 4.26
N THR A 93 7.78 -4.28 4.69
CA THR A 93 6.62 -4.80 3.94
C THR A 93 5.46 -3.81 3.89
N ILE A 94 5.34 -2.89 4.84
CA ILE A 94 4.29 -1.87 4.84
C ILE A 94 4.39 -0.97 3.61
N VAL A 95 5.59 -0.61 3.14
CA VAL A 95 5.77 0.32 2.01
C VAL A 95 5.08 -0.17 0.73
N PRO A 96 5.36 -1.38 0.20
CA PRO A 96 4.64 -1.88 -0.97
C PRO A 96 3.16 -2.13 -0.70
N LEU A 97 2.76 -2.47 0.54
CA LEU A 97 1.34 -2.64 0.91
C LEU A 97 0.54 -1.33 0.90
N VAL A 98 1.20 -0.18 1.10
CA VAL A 98 0.55 1.13 1.02
C VAL A 98 0.35 1.57 -0.43
N VAL A 99 1.21 1.12 -1.34
CA VAL A 99 1.18 1.50 -2.76
C VAL A 99 0.23 0.61 -3.57
N ALA A 100 0.05 -0.65 -3.16
CA ALA A 100 -0.86 -1.63 -3.77
C ALA A 100 -2.33 -1.31 -3.49
#